data_AF-A0A316WHK7-F1
#
_entry.id   AF-A0A316WHK7-F1
#
_cell.length_a   1.000
_cell.length_b   1.000
_cell.length_c   1.000
_cell.angle_alpha   90.00
_cell.angle_beta   90.00
_cell.angle_gamma   90.00
#
_symmetry.space_group_name_H-M   'P 1'
#
loop_
_entity.id
_entity.type
_entity.pdbx_description
1 polymer ?
#
loop_
_entity_poly.entity_id
_entity_poly.type
_entity_poly.pdbx_seq_one_letter_code
_entity_poly.pdbx_strand_id
1 'polypeptide(L)'
;MKRNFINQEELSDKFWNIEYSGTTQKIAFGKTGTKGRETSKEFADEKECIRESEKLISQKIKKGYTEIQENEEVPQKKELSENEKADIYFWEAIEKSNTYKKAHWSEYDMDEHLENLTANLAKFGKERLILFEKTLQEKLNELYTAEIAELSFILEGDFKSENGTYVFDGFLSDDGFIYFRCWLLLKGKEFFEDITKDIQSFVSGKYSFNIGDCWGEGLLYVSDEAYSENHDNDDESEIRDAVDERYPDNHYDSMDRQMNREPKEGADLQKMYPKLVKEICELRK
;
A
#
# COMPACT_ATOMS: atom_id res chain seq x y z
N MET A 1 11.63 -25.54 28.37
CA MET A 1 10.50 -25.49 27.42
C MET A 1 11.04 -25.20 26.03
N LYS A 2 10.49 -25.81 24.98
CA LYS A 2 10.85 -25.57 23.58
C LYS A 2 9.57 -25.32 22.78
N ARG A 3 9.57 -24.29 21.94
CA ARG A 3 8.42 -23.88 21.12
C ARG A 3 8.91 -23.47 19.72
N ASN A 4 8.19 -23.90 18.69
CA ASN A 4 8.57 -23.68 17.30
C ASN A 4 7.50 -22.84 16.61
N PHE A 5 7.92 -21.87 15.82
CA PHE A 5 7.01 -20.98 15.13
C PHE A 5 7.42 -20.79 13.68
N ILE A 6 6.43 -20.57 12.82
CA ILE A 6 6.62 -20.24 11.41
C ILE A 6 5.84 -18.98 11.07
N ASN A 7 6.35 -18.22 10.11
CA ASN A 7 5.60 -17.16 9.44
C ASN A 7 5.78 -17.37 7.93
N GLN A 8 4.67 -17.68 7.27
CA GLN A 8 4.58 -17.84 5.82
C GLN A 8 3.60 -16.85 5.19
N GLU A 9 3.29 -15.75 5.89
CA GLU A 9 2.42 -14.68 5.40
C GLU A 9 3.13 -13.91 4.28
N GLU A 10 2.40 -13.59 3.21
CA GLU A 10 2.88 -12.77 2.09
C GLU A 10 4.23 -13.22 1.53
N LEU A 11 5.28 -12.39 1.62
CA LEU A 11 6.64 -12.70 1.17
C LEU A 11 7.48 -13.44 2.22
N SER A 12 7.03 -13.51 3.48
CA SER A 12 7.77 -14.20 4.56
C SER A 12 7.76 -15.72 4.39
N ASP A 13 8.89 -16.35 4.63
CA ASP A 13 9.00 -17.81 4.74
C ASP A 13 10.06 -18.12 5.80
N LYS A 14 9.70 -17.90 7.06
CA LYS A 14 10.64 -17.83 8.17
C LYS A 14 10.23 -18.79 9.29
N PHE A 15 11.22 -19.39 9.93
CA PHE A 15 11.05 -20.07 11.21
C PHE A 15 11.66 -19.25 12.34
N TRP A 16 11.09 -19.39 13.53
CA TRP A 16 11.62 -18.87 14.78
C TRP A 16 11.29 -19.85 15.89
N ASN A 17 12.32 -20.43 16.50
CA ASN A 17 12.21 -21.41 17.56
C ASN A 17 12.86 -20.84 18.81
N ILE A 18 12.26 -21.11 19.95
CA ILE A 18 12.78 -20.70 21.26
C ILE A 18 12.81 -21.89 22.20
N GLU A 19 13.94 -22.05 22.87
CA GLU A 19 14.13 -23.02 23.94
C GLU A 19 14.67 -22.29 25.16
N TYR A 20 14.08 -22.51 26.33
CA TYR A 20 14.56 -21.89 27.57
C TYR A 20 14.41 -22.85 28.75
N SER A 21 15.43 -22.91 29.60
CA SER A 21 15.50 -23.79 30.77
C SER A 21 16.47 -23.22 31.80
N GLY A 22 16.06 -23.16 33.08
CA GLY A 22 16.85 -22.49 34.11
C GLY A 22 17.13 -21.03 33.72
N THR A 23 18.40 -20.64 33.72
CA THR A 23 18.87 -19.29 33.38
C THR A 23 19.18 -19.09 31.90
N THR A 24 19.06 -20.12 31.07
CA THR A 24 19.50 -20.07 29.66
C THR A 24 18.32 -20.03 28.70
N GLN A 25 18.38 -19.13 27.73
CA GLN A 25 17.47 -19.03 26.59
C GLN A 25 18.28 -19.21 25.30
N LYS A 26 17.75 -20.01 24.38
CA LYS A 26 18.26 -20.22 23.03
C LYS A 26 17.19 -19.88 22.02
N ILE A 27 17.58 -19.19 20.95
CA ILE A 27 16.69 -18.80 19.87
C ILE A 27 17.33 -19.23 18.56
N ALA A 28 16.61 -20.00 17.75
CA ALA A 28 17.01 -20.35 16.40
C ALA A 28 16.04 -19.71 15.39
N PHE A 29 16.55 -19.08 14.34
CA PHE A 29 15.70 -18.39 13.36
C PHE A 29 16.33 -18.36 11.97
N GLY A 30 15.50 -18.34 10.93
CA GLY A 30 16.00 -18.31 9.56
C GLY A 30 14.88 -18.46 8.53
N LYS A 31 15.26 -18.66 7.27
CA LYS A 31 14.33 -19.09 6.23
C LYS A 31 13.93 -20.54 6.48
N THR A 32 12.66 -20.89 6.28
CA THR A 32 12.17 -22.27 6.37
C THR A 32 13.02 -23.20 5.49
N GLY A 33 13.30 -24.42 5.99
CA GLY A 33 14.13 -25.41 5.27
C GLY A 33 15.64 -25.11 5.25
N THR A 34 16.10 -24.04 5.90
CA THR A 34 17.52 -23.73 6.05
C THR A 34 18.00 -23.98 7.48
N LYS A 35 19.33 -24.04 7.68
CA LYS A 35 19.90 -24.15 9.04
C LYS A 35 19.63 -22.91 9.93
N GLY A 36 19.34 -21.76 9.32
CA GLY A 36 19.17 -20.50 10.03
C GLY A 36 20.40 -20.05 10.84
N ARG A 37 20.15 -19.27 11.89
CA ARG A 37 21.12 -18.79 12.88
C ARG A 37 20.60 -19.13 14.28
N GLU A 38 21.52 -19.29 15.22
CA GLU A 38 21.19 -19.54 16.62
C GLU A 38 21.86 -18.48 17.51
N THR A 39 21.15 -18.05 18.55
CA THR A 39 21.68 -17.22 19.63
C THR A 39 21.35 -17.84 20.97
N SER A 40 22.23 -17.64 21.95
CA SER A 40 22.03 -18.06 23.33
C SER A 40 22.25 -16.88 24.25
N LYS A 41 21.42 -16.76 25.29
CA LYS A 41 21.48 -15.71 26.30
C LYS A 41 21.31 -16.31 27.69
N GLU A 42 22.19 -15.90 28.60
CA GLU A 42 22.13 -16.22 30.02
C GLU A 42 21.44 -15.06 30.77
N PHE A 43 20.57 -15.39 31.73
CA PHE A 43 19.87 -14.44 32.59
C PHE A 43 20.32 -14.59 34.05
N ALA A 44 20.01 -13.60 34.88
CA ALA A 44 20.43 -13.62 36.29
C ALA A 44 19.73 -14.74 37.09
N ASP A 45 18.45 -15.00 36.77
CA ASP A 45 17.67 -16.06 37.38
C ASP A 45 16.65 -16.66 36.40
N GLU A 46 16.07 -17.80 36.81
CA GLU A 46 15.09 -18.54 36.02
C GLU A 46 13.79 -17.75 35.78
N LYS A 47 13.36 -16.93 36.75
CA LYS A 47 12.13 -16.15 36.61
C LYS A 47 12.29 -15.08 35.54
N GLU A 48 13.44 -14.43 35.49
CA GLU A 48 13.76 -13.46 34.44
C GLU A 48 13.82 -14.11 33.06
N CYS A 49 14.47 -15.27 32.95
CA CYS A 49 14.56 -16.05 31.71
C CYS A 49 13.17 -16.40 31.15
N ILE A 50 12.27 -16.92 32.00
CA ILE A 50 10.90 -17.25 31.62
C ILE A 50 10.15 -15.98 31.16
N ARG A 51 10.24 -14.90 31.94
CA ARG A 51 9.52 -13.64 31.67
C ARG A 51 9.92 -13.04 30.31
N GLU A 52 11.22 -12.97 30.02
CA GLU A 52 11.69 -12.43 28.73
C GLU A 52 11.41 -13.39 27.56
N SER A 53 11.43 -14.71 27.78
CA SER A 53 11.06 -15.70 26.75
C SER A 53 9.60 -15.58 26.33
N GLU A 54 8.68 -15.54 27.30
CA GLU A 54 7.23 -15.41 27.03
C GLU A 54 6.88 -14.05 26.41
N LYS A 55 7.62 -13.00 26.76
CA LYS A 55 7.52 -11.68 26.10
C LYS A 55 7.87 -11.77 24.62
N LEU A 56 8.99 -12.43 24.27
CA LEU A 56 9.39 -12.61 22.87
C LEU A 56 8.37 -13.45 22.08
N ILE A 57 7.85 -14.52 22.69
CA ILE A 57 6.80 -15.34 22.07
C ILE A 57 5.56 -14.49 21.76
N SER A 58 5.09 -13.72 22.74
CA SER A 58 3.93 -12.83 22.57
C SER A 58 4.17 -11.80 21.47
N GLN A 59 5.39 -11.27 21.35
CA GLN A 59 5.75 -10.34 20.27
C GLN A 59 5.79 -11.02 18.89
N LYS A 60 6.21 -12.28 18.81
CA LYS A 60 6.25 -13.03 17.56
C LYS A 60 4.86 -13.39 17.07
N ILE A 61 3.98 -13.85 17.96
CA ILE A 61 2.58 -14.12 17.63
C ILE A 61 1.90 -12.86 17.08
N LYS A 62 2.14 -11.69 17.71
CA LYS A 62 1.64 -10.40 17.20
C LYS A 62 2.19 -10.00 15.82
N LYS A 63 3.28 -10.62 15.37
CA LYS A 63 3.92 -10.41 14.06
C LYS A 63 3.57 -11.55 13.08
N GLY A 64 2.45 -12.24 13.26
CA GLY A 64 1.96 -13.27 12.34
C GLY A 64 2.69 -14.62 12.44
N TYR A 65 3.47 -14.87 13.50
CA TYR A 65 4.05 -16.20 13.70
C TYR A 65 3.02 -17.15 14.33
N THR A 66 2.81 -18.29 13.67
CA THR A 66 1.96 -19.37 14.16
C THR A 66 2.82 -20.47 14.79
N GLU A 67 2.41 -20.96 15.95
CA GLU A 67 3.07 -22.07 16.62
C GLU A 67 2.79 -23.40 15.90
N ILE A 68 3.82 -24.24 15.77
CA ILE A 68 3.73 -25.60 15.25
C ILE A 68 4.27 -26.58 16.26
N GLN A 69 3.68 -27.77 16.33
CA GLN A 69 4.16 -28.84 17.20
C GLN A 69 5.51 -29.39 16.69
N GLU A 70 6.34 -29.93 17.58
CA GLU A 70 7.67 -30.46 17.21
C GLU A 70 7.62 -31.61 16.19
N ASN A 71 6.51 -32.34 16.13
CA ASN A 71 6.29 -33.45 15.20
C ASN A 71 5.38 -33.09 14.01
N GLU A 72 4.92 -31.84 13.91
CA GLU A 72 4.13 -31.40 12.76
C GLU A 72 5.05 -31.06 11.59
N GLU A 73 4.66 -31.49 10.40
CA GLU A 73 5.35 -31.08 9.18
C GLU A 73 5.16 -29.59 8.96
N VAL A 74 6.27 -28.89 8.67
CA VAL A 74 6.20 -27.48 8.29
C VAL A 74 5.44 -27.37 6.96
N PRO A 75 4.34 -26.59 6.89
CA PRO A 75 3.59 -26.42 5.66
C PRO A 75 4.49 -25.93 4.53
N GLN A 76 4.30 -26.49 3.34
CA GLN A 76 4.95 -25.95 2.15
C GLN A 76 4.31 -24.61 1.81
N LYS A 77 5.15 -23.57 1.70
CA LYS A 77 4.68 -22.26 1.25
C LYS A 77 4.24 -22.35 -0.21
N LYS A 78 3.05 -21.85 -0.51
CA LYS A 78 2.59 -21.63 -1.89
C LYS A 78 3.57 -20.68 -2.58
N GLU A 79 4.13 -21.08 -3.71
CA GLU A 79 4.95 -20.19 -4.52
C GLU A 79 4.05 -19.11 -5.14
N LEU A 80 4.38 -17.85 -4.89
CA LEU A 80 3.70 -16.70 -5.47
C LEU A 80 4.25 -16.44 -6.87
N SER A 81 3.37 -16.10 -7.80
CA SER A 81 3.77 -15.56 -9.10
C SER A 81 4.52 -14.24 -8.94
N GLU A 82 5.29 -13.85 -9.97
CA GLU A 82 6.02 -12.58 -9.94
C GLU A 82 5.07 -11.38 -9.80
N ASN A 83 3.87 -11.43 -10.40
CA ASN A 83 2.85 -10.38 -10.25
C ASN A 83 2.28 -10.33 -8.82
N GLU A 84 2.00 -11.47 -8.19
CA GLU A 84 1.57 -11.49 -6.77
C GLU A 84 2.66 -10.92 -5.85
N LYS A 85 3.93 -11.24 -6.12
CA LYS A 85 5.08 -10.67 -5.37
C LYS A 85 5.20 -9.17 -5.58
N ALA A 86 5.01 -8.70 -6.82
CA ALA A 86 5.05 -7.29 -7.19
C ALA A 86 3.94 -6.49 -6.48
N ASP A 87 2.69 -6.99 -6.50
CA ASP A 87 1.56 -6.36 -5.82
C ASP A 87 1.79 -6.23 -4.32
N ILE A 88 2.24 -7.30 -3.65
CA ILE A 88 2.57 -7.26 -2.22
C ILE A 88 3.65 -6.21 -1.96
N TYR A 89 4.72 -6.24 -2.74
CA TYR A 89 5.85 -5.34 -2.56
C TYR A 89 5.45 -3.86 -2.76
N PHE A 90 4.65 -3.55 -3.78
CA PHE A 90 4.13 -2.22 -4.04
C PHE A 90 3.34 -1.70 -2.84
N TRP A 91 2.35 -2.47 -2.37
CA TRP A 91 1.53 -2.06 -1.23
C TRP A 91 2.30 -2.02 0.08
N GLU A 92 3.23 -2.94 0.32
CA GLU A 92 4.12 -2.88 1.48
C GLU A 92 4.99 -1.62 1.48
N ALA A 93 5.46 -1.17 0.31
CA ALA A 93 6.27 0.04 0.19
C ALA A 93 5.44 1.29 0.50
N ILE A 94 4.24 1.43 -0.08
CA ILE A 94 3.30 2.51 0.26
C ILE A 94 2.99 2.47 1.76
N GLU A 95 2.59 1.31 2.27
CA GLU A 95 2.16 1.21 3.66
C GLU A 95 3.32 1.49 4.64
N LYS A 96 4.52 0.95 4.43
CA LYS A 96 5.66 1.16 5.35
C LYS A 96 6.15 2.61 5.38
N SER A 97 5.88 3.38 4.34
CA SER A 97 6.33 4.77 4.20
C SER A 97 5.34 5.76 4.82
N ASN A 98 4.11 5.35 5.08
CA ASN A 98 3.12 6.15 5.81
C ASN A 98 3.36 6.07 7.32
N THR A 99 3.90 7.13 7.91
CA THR A 99 4.14 7.28 9.36
C THR A 99 2.84 7.51 10.16
N TYR A 100 1.73 7.85 9.50
CA TYR A 100 0.48 8.33 10.08
C TYR A 100 -0.69 7.32 10.03
N LYS A 101 -0.43 6.01 9.91
CA LYS A 101 -1.45 4.95 9.71
C LYS A 101 -2.67 4.95 10.65
N LYS A 102 -2.56 5.57 11.82
CA LYS A 102 -3.62 5.66 12.83
C LYS A 102 -3.82 7.08 13.36
N ALA A 103 -3.20 8.06 12.70
CA ALA A 103 -3.30 9.45 13.07
C ALA A 103 -4.60 10.03 12.53
N HIS A 104 -5.01 11.17 13.07
CA HIS A 104 -6.12 11.92 12.50
C HIS A 104 -5.74 12.43 11.10
N TRP A 105 -6.73 12.63 10.21
CA TRP A 105 -6.47 13.03 8.81
C TRP A 105 -5.62 14.31 8.68
N SER A 106 -5.71 15.22 9.66
CA SER A 106 -4.97 16.48 9.69
C SER A 106 -3.49 16.32 10.03
N GLU A 107 -3.09 15.13 10.49
CA GLU A 107 -1.69 14.78 10.75
C GLU A 107 -1.05 14.11 9.53
N TYR A 108 -1.83 13.60 8.58
CA TYR A 108 -1.29 13.00 7.37
C TYR A 108 -0.64 14.08 6.50
N ASP A 109 0.66 13.94 6.30
CA ASP A 109 1.46 14.74 5.39
C ASP A 109 1.81 13.89 4.15
N MET A 110 1.35 14.34 2.98
CA MET A 110 1.57 13.63 1.72
C MET A 110 3.01 13.76 1.23
N ASP A 111 3.63 14.92 1.41
CA ASP A 111 5.01 15.15 1.00
C ASP A 111 5.95 14.31 1.85
N GLU A 112 5.74 14.28 3.18
CA GLU A 112 6.51 13.40 4.07
C GLU A 112 6.32 11.91 3.69
N HIS A 113 5.10 11.51 3.32
CA HIS A 113 4.85 10.13 2.88
C HIS A 113 5.61 9.80 1.61
N LEU A 114 5.64 10.70 0.62
CA LEU A 114 6.38 10.53 -0.62
C LEU A 114 7.90 10.52 -0.40
N GLU A 115 8.43 11.45 0.42
CA GLU A 115 9.85 11.45 0.80
C GLU A 115 10.26 10.14 1.48
N ASN A 116 9.45 9.64 2.43
CA ASN A 116 9.70 8.37 3.10
C ASN A 116 9.62 7.19 2.12
N LEU A 117 8.74 7.27 1.10
CA LEU A 117 8.61 6.26 0.06
C LEU A 117 9.84 6.23 -0.84
N THR A 118 10.27 7.38 -1.34
CA THR A 118 11.50 7.53 -2.14
C THR A 118 12.71 6.99 -1.37
N ALA A 119 12.91 7.41 -0.12
CA ALA A 119 14.01 6.94 0.72
C ALA A 119 13.93 5.43 1.07
N ASN A 120 12.73 4.85 1.10
CA ASN A 120 12.57 3.41 1.25
C ASN A 120 12.91 2.66 -0.05
N LEU A 121 12.44 3.17 -1.19
CA LEU A 121 12.70 2.61 -2.52
C LEU A 121 14.18 2.69 -2.90
N ALA A 122 14.90 3.75 -2.49
CA ALA A 122 16.32 3.94 -2.80
C ALA A 122 17.22 2.82 -2.27
N LYS A 123 16.75 2.04 -1.29
CA LYS A 123 17.44 0.86 -0.76
C LYS A 123 17.37 -0.35 -1.70
N PHE A 124 16.60 -0.25 -2.78
CA PHE A 124 16.36 -1.32 -3.73
C PHE A 124 17.20 -1.17 -4.99
N GLY A 125 17.52 -2.30 -5.61
CA GLY A 125 18.21 -2.30 -6.90
C GLY A 125 17.25 -2.03 -8.06
N LYS A 126 17.79 -1.62 -9.21
CA LYS A 126 17.06 -1.23 -10.43
C LYS A 126 15.88 -2.15 -10.79
N GLU A 127 16.08 -3.46 -10.81
CA GLU A 127 15.01 -4.42 -11.17
C GLU A 127 13.79 -4.37 -10.22
N ARG A 128 14.00 -4.05 -8.93
CA ARG A 128 12.88 -3.87 -7.99
C ARG A 128 12.19 -2.52 -8.16
N LEU A 129 12.92 -1.49 -8.57
CA LEU A 129 12.34 -0.19 -8.91
C LEU A 129 11.49 -0.29 -10.18
N ILE A 130 11.99 -0.98 -11.22
CA ILE A 130 11.21 -1.30 -12.42
C ILE A 130 9.94 -2.07 -12.06
N LEU A 131 10.03 -3.04 -11.14
CA LEU A 131 8.85 -3.79 -10.71
C LEU A 131 7.85 -2.92 -9.92
N PHE A 132 8.35 -2.00 -9.09
CA PHE A 132 7.51 -1.02 -8.40
C PHE A 132 6.76 -0.16 -9.42
N GLU A 133 7.50 0.46 -10.34
CA GLU A 133 6.98 1.39 -11.33
C GLU A 133 5.97 0.70 -12.26
N LYS A 134 6.30 -0.46 -12.82
CA LYS A 134 5.35 -1.27 -13.59
C LYS A 134 4.04 -1.50 -12.83
N THR A 135 4.13 -1.83 -11.53
CA THR A 135 2.94 -2.08 -10.71
C THR A 135 2.17 -0.79 -10.45
N LEU A 136 2.84 0.34 -10.25
CA LEU A 136 2.21 1.66 -10.16
C LEU A 136 1.38 1.95 -11.42
N GLN A 137 1.96 1.78 -12.61
CA GLN A 137 1.24 2.00 -13.87
C GLN A 137 0.02 1.08 -14.01
N GLU A 138 0.15 -0.20 -13.66
CA GLU A 138 -0.97 -1.16 -13.64
C GLU A 138 -2.10 -0.71 -12.69
N LYS A 139 -1.76 -0.24 -11.48
CA LYS A 139 -2.75 0.26 -10.51
C LYS A 139 -3.41 1.57 -10.93
N LEU A 140 -2.69 2.46 -11.59
CA LEU A 140 -3.26 3.67 -12.19
C LEU A 140 -4.23 3.34 -13.32
N ASN A 141 -3.95 2.31 -14.12
CA ASN A 141 -4.85 1.81 -15.15
C ASN A 141 -6.09 1.12 -14.56
N GLU A 142 -5.95 0.36 -13.47
CA GLU A 142 -7.09 -0.22 -12.73
C GLU A 142 -8.06 0.87 -12.22
N LEU A 143 -7.55 2.06 -11.88
CA LEU A 143 -8.34 3.22 -11.46
C LEU A 143 -8.87 4.07 -12.62
N TYR A 144 -8.54 3.77 -13.88
CA TYR A 144 -9.03 4.51 -15.04
C TYR A 144 -10.46 4.07 -15.41
N THR A 145 -11.42 4.41 -14.56
CA THR A 145 -12.84 4.04 -14.74
C THR A 145 -13.74 5.26 -14.62
N ALA A 146 -14.96 5.14 -15.16
CA ALA A 146 -15.96 6.19 -15.04
C ALA A 146 -16.31 6.47 -13.58
N GLU A 147 -16.42 5.44 -12.74
CA GLU A 147 -16.75 5.60 -11.32
C GLU A 147 -15.68 6.43 -10.58
N ILE A 148 -14.40 6.23 -10.90
CA ILE A 148 -13.30 6.99 -10.28
C ILE A 148 -13.26 8.42 -10.82
N ALA A 149 -13.59 8.66 -12.10
CA ALA A 149 -13.76 10.01 -12.63
C ALA A 149 -14.97 10.73 -11.99
N GLU A 150 -16.07 10.02 -11.76
CA GLU A 150 -17.23 10.57 -11.06
C GLU A 150 -16.91 10.90 -9.60
N LEU A 151 -16.06 10.10 -8.95
CA LEU A 151 -15.54 10.42 -7.62
C LEU A 151 -14.70 11.70 -7.63
N SER A 152 -13.84 11.92 -8.63
CA SER A 152 -13.08 13.18 -8.74
C SER A 152 -13.99 14.38 -8.97
N PHE A 153 -15.04 14.26 -9.79
CA PHE A 153 -16.05 15.32 -9.95
C PHE A 153 -16.72 15.66 -8.61
N ILE A 154 -17.05 14.66 -7.80
CA ILE A 154 -17.72 14.86 -6.52
C ILE A 154 -16.78 15.50 -5.49
N LEU A 155 -15.50 15.10 -5.46
CA LEU A 155 -14.54 15.59 -4.47
C LEU A 155 -13.95 16.95 -4.85
N GLU A 156 -13.60 17.16 -6.10
CA GLU A 156 -12.80 18.30 -6.55
C GLU A 156 -13.61 19.26 -7.44
N GLY A 157 -14.54 18.73 -8.24
CA GLY A 157 -15.31 19.51 -9.20
C GLY A 157 -16.21 20.57 -8.54
N ASP A 158 -16.31 21.73 -9.18
CA ASP A 158 -17.25 22.78 -8.76
C ASP A 158 -18.68 22.29 -8.84
N PHE A 159 -19.53 22.73 -7.89
CA PHE A 159 -20.94 22.37 -7.89
C PHE A 159 -21.86 23.54 -7.51
N LYS A 160 -23.11 23.43 -7.95
CA LYS A 160 -24.21 24.32 -7.55
C LYS A 160 -25.30 23.52 -6.87
N SER A 161 -26.01 24.15 -5.93
CA SER A 161 -27.19 23.57 -5.28
C SER A 161 -28.45 24.27 -5.79
N GLU A 162 -29.25 23.55 -6.57
CA GLU A 162 -30.52 24.03 -7.12
C GLU A 162 -31.68 23.20 -6.55
N ASN A 163 -32.56 23.83 -5.76
CA ASN A 163 -33.74 23.16 -5.18
C ASN A 163 -33.43 21.84 -4.43
N GLY A 164 -32.28 21.76 -3.75
CA GLY A 164 -31.85 20.55 -3.03
C GLY A 164 -31.19 19.47 -3.90
N THR A 165 -30.89 19.79 -5.16
CA THR A 165 -30.10 18.96 -6.08
C THR A 165 -28.74 19.61 -6.32
N TYR A 166 -27.68 18.85 -6.13
CA TYR A 166 -26.31 19.22 -6.46
C TYR A 166 -26.04 18.92 -7.94
N VAL A 167 -25.48 19.89 -8.63
CA VAL A 167 -25.11 19.81 -10.06
C VAL A 167 -23.63 20.12 -10.17
N PHE A 168 -22.85 19.11 -10.58
CA PHE A 168 -21.39 19.19 -10.73
C PHE A 168 -20.98 19.54 -12.15
N ASP A 169 -19.85 20.23 -12.29
CA ASP A 169 -19.12 20.30 -13.55
C ASP A 169 -18.44 18.94 -13.82
N GLY A 170 -18.53 18.45 -15.06
CA GLY A 170 -17.98 17.16 -15.50
C GLY A 170 -16.63 17.28 -16.21
N PHE A 171 -15.95 18.42 -16.07
CA PHE A 171 -14.62 18.60 -16.64
C PHE A 171 -13.60 17.66 -16.00
N LEU A 172 -12.92 16.86 -16.84
CA LEU A 172 -11.84 15.97 -16.44
C LEU A 172 -10.55 16.39 -17.15
N SER A 173 -9.57 16.84 -16.37
CA SER A 173 -8.21 17.09 -16.87
C SER A 173 -7.43 15.78 -16.90
N ASP A 174 -6.67 15.53 -17.97
CA ASP A 174 -5.80 14.35 -18.07
C ASP A 174 -4.78 14.30 -16.91
N ASP A 175 -4.04 15.40 -16.71
CA ASP A 175 -3.07 15.58 -15.61
C ASP A 175 -3.75 15.53 -14.23
N GLY A 176 -4.83 16.31 -14.04
CA GLY A 176 -5.55 16.33 -12.76
C GLY A 176 -6.09 14.95 -12.37
N PHE A 177 -6.59 14.18 -13.34
CA PHE A 177 -7.14 12.86 -13.08
C PHE A 177 -6.08 11.81 -12.79
N ILE A 178 -4.87 11.91 -13.37
CA ILE A 178 -3.77 11.05 -12.95
C ILE A 178 -3.28 11.38 -11.53
N TYR A 179 -3.17 12.67 -11.18
CA TYR A 179 -2.76 13.07 -9.83
C TYR A 179 -3.77 12.64 -8.78
N PHE A 180 -5.07 12.72 -9.11
CA PHE A 180 -6.15 12.19 -8.27
C PHE A 180 -6.01 10.69 -8.03
N ARG A 181 -5.76 9.90 -9.08
CA ARG A 181 -5.55 8.45 -8.94
C ARG A 181 -4.32 8.11 -8.11
N CYS A 182 -3.23 8.88 -8.25
CA CYS A 182 -2.06 8.74 -7.39
C CYS A 182 -2.40 8.97 -5.91
N TRP A 183 -3.20 10.01 -5.61
CA TRP A 183 -3.66 10.28 -4.25
C TRP A 183 -4.51 9.14 -3.66
N LEU A 184 -5.36 8.49 -4.48
CA LEU A 184 -6.11 7.30 -4.06
C LEU A 184 -5.18 6.13 -3.69
N LEU A 185 -4.13 5.89 -4.48
CA LEU A 185 -3.16 4.82 -4.20
C LEU A 185 -2.39 5.06 -2.89
N LEU A 186 -2.06 6.30 -2.57
CA LEU A 186 -1.39 6.66 -1.33
C LEU A 186 -2.22 6.37 -0.07
N LYS A 187 -3.53 6.11 -0.20
CA LYS A 187 -4.39 5.70 0.93
C LYS A 187 -4.25 4.21 1.27
N GLY A 188 -3.50 3.46 0.45
CA GLY A 188 -3.14 2.08 0.68
C GLY A 188 -4.14 1.06 0.16
N LYS A 189 -3.71 -0.20 0.21
CA LYS A 189 -4.37 -1.34 -0.44
C LYS A 189 -5.83 -1.49 -0.07
N GLU A 190 -6.14 -1.43 1.23
CA GLU A 190 -7.49 -1.66 1.72
C GLU A 190 -8.48 -0.60 1.20
N PHE A 191 -8.05 0.67 1.14
CA PHE A 191 -8.88 1.73 0.56
C PHE A 191 -9.03 1.56 -0.95
N PHE A 192 -7.94 1.26 -1.66
CA PHE A 192 -7.96 0.96 -3.09
C PHE A 192 -8.96 -0.17 -3.43
N GLU A 193 -8.91 -1.28 -2.69
CA GLU A 193 -9.81 -2.43 -2.91
C GLU A 193 -11.28 -2.12 -2.61
N ASP A 194 -11.56 -1.21 -1.67
CA ASP A 194 -12.92 -0.83 -1.32
C ASP A 194 -13.49 0.19 -2.33
N ILE A 195 -12.70 1.18 -2.74
CA ILE A 195 -13.14 2.24 -3.65
C ILE A 195 -13.32 1.74 -5.09
N THR A 196 -12.52 0.76 -5.52
CA THR A 196 -12.65 0.11 -6.84
C THR A 196 -13.90 -0.77 -6.94
N LYS A 197 -14.43 -1.25 -5.80
CA LYS A 197 -15.69 -2.03 -5.75
C LYS A 197 -16.92 -1.14 -5.71
N ASP A 198 -16.90 -0.10 -4.88
CA ASP A 198 -17.99 0.87 -4.74
C ASP A 198 -17.46 2.20 -4.21
N ILE A 199 -17.53 3.26 -5.03
CA ILE A 199 -17.05 4.58 -4.65
C ILE A 199 -17.81 5.19 -3.47
N GLN A 200 -19.02 4.70 -3.14
CA GLN A 200 -19.72 5.13 -1.93
C GLN A 200 -19.02 4.68 -0.64
N SER A 201 -18.08 3.73 -0.72
CA SER A 201 -17.23 3.31 0.39
C SER A 201 -16.37 4.46 0.93
N PHE A 202 -16.16 5.53 0.14
CA PHE A 202 -15.48 6.74 0.58
C PHE A 202 -16.11 7.34 1.86
N VAL A 203 -17.44 7.30 1.95
CA VAL A 203 -18.22 7.80 3.10
C VAL A 203 -18.74 6.67 4.00
N SER A 204 -17.99 5.57 4.07
CA SER A 204 -18.31 4.42 4.94
C SER A 204 -18.09 4.71 6.43
N GLY A 205 -17.32 5.76 6.77
CA GLY A 205 -16.85 6.04 8.12
C GLY A 205 -15.61 5.22 8.54
N LYS A 206 -15.11 4.34 7.67
CA LYS A 206 -13.87 3.58 7.87
C LYS A 206 -12.62 4.44 7.67
N TYR A 207 -12.73 5.45 6.82
CA TYR A 207 -11.62 6.27 6.36
C TYR A 207 -11.78 7.73 6.79
N SER A 208 -10.66 8.42 6.91
CA SER A 208 -10.61 9.84 7.24
C SER A 208 -9.46 10.47 6.49
N PHE A 209 -9.76 11.33 5.51
CA PHE A 209 -8.77 11.95 4.63
C PHE A 209 -8.99 13.46 4.55
N ASN A 210 -7.91 14.20 4.32
CA ASN A 210 -7.99 15.56 3.84
C ASN A 210 -8.44 15.53 2.37
N ILE A 211 -9.59 16.16 2.07
CA ILE A 211 -10.13 16.27 0.71
C ILE A 211 -9.97 17.68 0.12
N GLY A 212 -9.27 18.58 0.80
CA GLY A 212 -8.96 19.92 0.31
C GLY A 212 -7.86 19.94 -0.74
N ASP A 213 -7.05 18.89 -0.79
CA ASP A 213 -6.05 18.63 -1.83
C ASP A 213 -5.99 17.11 -2.07
N CYS A 214 -6.36 16.72 -3.29
CA CYS A 214 -6.42 15.34 -3.72
C CYS A 214 -5.35 15.03 -4.78
N TRP A 215 -4.28 15.82 -4.89
CA TRP A 215 -3.26 15.65 -5.93
C TRP A 215 -2.02 14.94 -5.39
N GLY A 216 -1.77 13.72 -5.87
CA GLY A 216 -0.63 12.89 -5.45
C GLY A 216 0.47 12.79 -6.51
N GLU A 217 0.69 13.85 -7.31
CA GLU A 217 1.60 13.86 -8.47
C GLU A 217 2.97 13.23 -8.17
N GLY A 218 3.59 13.57 -7.03
CA GLY A 218 4.93 13.10 -6.69
C GLY A 218 5.09 11.57 -6.71
N LEU A 219 4.00 10.80 -6.55
CA LEU A 219 4.03 9.35 -6.67
C LEU A 219 4.55 8.86 -8.03
N LEU A 220 4.36 9.62 -9.10
CA LEU A 220 4.81 9.27 -10.45
C LEU A 220 6.33 9.27 -10.61
N TYR A 221 7.05 9.91 -9.69
CA TYR A 221 8.49 10.15 -9.81
C TYR A 221 9.33 9.40 -8.78
N VAL A 222 8.70 8.84 -7.73
CA VAL A 222 9.43 8.24 -6.58
C VAL A 222 10.39 7.12 -6.97
N SER A 223 10.13 6.37 -8.05
CA SER A 223 11.05 5.31 -8.49
C SER A 223 12.30 5.84 -9.16
N ASP A 224 12.17 6.91 -9.96
CA ASP A 224 13.30 7.57 -10.61
C ASP A 224 14.12 8.36 -9.60
N GLU A 225 13.45 9.15 -8.74
CA GLU A 225 14.11 9.88 -7.66
C GLU A 225 14.90 8.93 -6.74
N ALA A 226 14.30 7.79 -6.37
CA ALA A 226 14.97 6.77 -5.56
C ALA A 226 16.17 6.14 -6.27
N TYR A 227 16.11 5.99 -7.59
CA TYR A 227 17.25 5.52 -8.38
C TYR A 227 18.38 6.55 -8.35
N SER A 228 18.06 7.82 -8.58
CA SER A 228 19.02 8.93 -8.61
C SER A 228 19.69 9.20 -7.26
N GLU A 229 19.11 8.81 -6.12
CA GLU A 229 19.78 8.94 -4.81
C GLU A 229 21.13 8.19 -4.73
N ASN A 230 21.28 7.10 -5.48
CA ASN A 230 22.46 6.23 -5.40
C ASN A 230 23.22 6.08 -6.72
N HIS A 231 22.78 6.78 -7.77
CA HIS A 231 23.35 6.70 -9.11
C HIS A 231 23.59 8.10 -9.65
N ASP A 232 24.73 8.29 -10.28
CA ASP A 232 25.01 9.51 -11.05
C ASP A 232 24.45 9.26 -12.45
N ASN A 233 23.20 9.67 -12.67
CA ASN A 233 22.48 9.55 -13.94
C ASN A 233 22.13 10.94 -14.47
N ASP A 234 22.43 11.18 -15.75
CA ASP A 234 21.99 12.37 -16.47
C ASP A 234 20.49 12.31 -16.83
N ASP A 235 19.86 11.14 -16.68
CA ASP A 235 18.49 10.83 -17.07
C ASP A 235 17.57 10.70 -15.84
N GLU A 236 16.64 11.64 -15.69
CA GLU A 236 15.65 11.71 -14.61
C GLU A 236 14.45 10.75 -14.82
N SER A 237 14.41 9.96 -15.90
CA SER A 237 13.36 8.97 -16.17
C SER A 237 13.87 7.53 -16.40
N GLU A 238 15.11 7.21 -16.01
CA GLU A 238 15.75 5.91 -16.27
C GLU A 238 14.91 4.67 -15.90
N ILE A 239 14.11 4.72 -14.82
CA ILE A 239 13.24 3.61 -14.42
C ILE A 239 11.97 3.59 -15.27
N ARG A 240 11.33 4.73 -15.49
CA ARG A 240 10.13 4.83 -16.35
C ARG A 240 10.44 4.45 -17.79
N ASP A 241 11.53 4.93 -18.36
CA ASP A 241 12.02 4.55 -19.69
C ASP A 241 12.24 3.05 -19.81
N ALA A 242 12.83 2.42 -18.78
CA ALA A 242 13.03 0.98 -18.75
C ALA A 242 11.71 0.19 -18.63
N VAL A 243 10.69 0.76 -17.99
CA VAL A 243 9.35 0.17 -17.91
C VAL A 243 8.65 0.30 -19.26
N ASP A 244 8.72 1.45 -19.91
CA ASP A 244 8.11 1.70 -21.21
C ASP A 244 8.72 0.83 -22.32
N GLU A 245 10.04 0.60 -22.29
CA GLU A 245 10.70 -0.31 -23.22
C GLU A 245 10.26 -1.77 -23.02
N ARG A 246 10.11 -2.21 -21.77
CA ARG A 246 9.80 -3.61 -21.42
C ARG A 246 8.31 -3.93 -21.45
N TYR A 247 7.46 -2.95 -21.16
CA TYR A 247 6.02 -3.07 -20.96
C TYR A 247 5.28 -1.89 -21.64
N PRO A 248 5.43 -1.68 -22.96
CA PRO A 248 4.89 -0.51 -23.65
C PRO A 248 3.37 -0.37 -23.55
N ASP A 249 2.65 -1.48 -23.39
CA ASP A 249 1.20 -1.51 -23.26
C ASP A 249 0.71 -1.09 -21.84
N ASN A 250 1.61 -0.98 -20.86
CA ASN A 250 1.27 -0.66 -19.47
C ASN A 250 1.19 0.85 -19.18
N HIS A 251 1.71 1.71 -20.06
CA HIS A 251 1.84 3.13 -19.77
C HIS A 251 0.49 3.76 -19.37
N TYR A 252 0.46 4.38 -18.19
CA TYR A 252 -0.72 5.03 -17.63
C TYR A 252 -1.11 6.30 -18.39
N ASP A 253 -0.46 6.62 -19.50
CA ASP A 253 -0.84 7.70 -20.41
C ASP A 253 -0.99 7.27 -21.87
N SER A 254 -1.28 5.98 -22.09
CA SER A 254 -1.54 5.50 -23.45
C SER A 254 -2.77 6.17 -24.08
N MET A 255 -2.69 6.49 -25.38
CA MET A 255 -3.75 7.13 -26.16
C MET A 255 -4.97 6.22 -26.41
N ASP A 256 -4.81 4.90 -26.27
CA ASP A 256 -5.86 3.92 -26.58
C ASP A 256 -6.74 3.55 -25.38
N ARG A 257 -6.58 4.24 -24.25
CA ARG A 257 -7.31 3.92 -23.02
C ARG A 257 -8.77 4.30 -23.13
N GLN A 258 -9.64 3.40 -22.67
CA GLN A 258 -11.07 3.61 -22.63
C GLN A 258 -11.57 3.25 -21.24
N MET A 259 -12.37 4.14 -20.65
CA MET A 259 -13.11 3.81 -19.46
C MET A 259 -14.15 2.73 -19.77
N ASN A 260 -14.59 2.02 -18.74
CA ASN A 260 -15.66 1.03 -18.80
C ASN A 260 -16.99 1.58 -19.35
N ARG A 261 -17.21 2.90 -19.25
CA ARG A 261 -18.34 3.66 -19.81
C ARG A 261 -18.00 5.15 -19.81
N GLU A 262 -18.86 5.97 -20.39
CA GLU A 262 -18.79 7.43 -20.18
C GLU A 262 -19.12 7.79 -18.72
N PRO A 263 -18.33 8.67 -18.08
CA PRO A 263 -18.67 9.27 -16.79
C PRO A 263 -20.01 10.00 -16.84
N LYS A 264 -20.77 9.94 -15.76
CA LYS A 264 -21.93 10.80 -15.54
C LYS A 264 -21.50 12.08 -14.85
N GLU A 265 -22.27 13.12 -15.09
CA GLU A 265 -21.98 14.47 -14.61
C GLU A 265 -23.27 15.16 -14.14
N GLY A 266 -23.14 16.39 -13.65
CA GLY A 266 -24.28 17.21 -13.28
C GLY A 266 -25.15 16.57 -12.19
N ALA A 267 -26.47 16.61 -12.39
CA ALA A 267 -27.46 16.13 -11.42
C ALA A 267 -27.57 14.61 -11.33
N ASP A 268 -27.00 13.87 -12.29
CA ASP A 268 -27.11 12.41 -12.32
C ASP A 268 -26.23 11.75 -11.25
N LEU A 269 -25.12 12.41 -10.87
CA LEU A 269 -24.26 11.97 -9.77
C LEU A 269 -25.01 11.82 -8.45
N GLN A 270 -25.89 12.78 -8.12
CA GLN A 270 -26.71 12.69 -6.88
C GLN A 270 -27.68 11.51 -6.91
N LYS A 271 -28.19 11.12 -8.09
CA LYS A 271 -29.11 9.99 -8.21
C LYS A 271 -28.37 8.65 -8.05
N MET A 272 -27.16 8.56 -8.61
CA MET A 272 -26.35 7.34 -8.56
C MET A 272 -25.67 7.14 -7.21
N TYR A 273 -25.16 8.22 -6.61
CA TYR A 273 -24.38 8.19 -5.38
C TYR A 273 -24.96 9.11 -4.31
N PRO A 274 -26.24 8.91 -3.91
CA PRO A 274 -26.98 9.86 -3.08
C PRO A 274 -26.33 10.09 -1.71
N LYS A 275 -25.71 9.05 -1.13
CA LYS A 275 -25.03 9.16 0.16
C LYS A 275 -23.72 9.93 0.02
N LEU A 276 -22.89 9.52 -0.92
CA LEU A 276 -21.59 10.14 -1.20
C LEU A 276 -21.72 11.63 -1.52
N VAL A 277 -22.57 11.97 -2.50
CA VAL A 277 -22.79 13.36 -2.92
C VAL A 277 -23.27 14.22 -1.76
N LYS A 278 -24.22 13.72 -0.96
CA LYS A 278 -24.75 14.48 0.16
C LYS A 278 -23.66 14.79 1.19
N GLU A 279 -22.92 13.78 1.64
CA GLU A 279 -21.91 13.96 2.69
C GLU A 279 -20.75 14.83 2.21
N ILE A 280 -20.25 14.62 1.00
CA ILE A 280 -19.16 15.44 0.45
C ILE A 280 -19.58 16.89 0.22
N CYS A 281 -20.75 17.14 -0.38
CA CYS A 281 -21.23 18.50 -0.56
C CYS A 281 -21.55 19.21 0.76
N GLU A 282 -21.89 18.49 1.83
CA GLU A 282 -22.03 19.08 3.17
C GLU A 282 -20.68 19.44 3.79
N LEU A 283 -19.62 18.67 3.52
CA LEU A 283 -18.25 18.94 3.97
C LEU A 283 -17.58 20.10 3.21
N ARG A 284 -17.90 20.28 1.93
CA ARG A 284 -17.30 21.29 1.04
C ARG A 284 -17.98 22.67 1.10
N LYS A 285 -19.07 22.83 1.87
CA LYS A 285 -19.78 24.11 2.09
C LYS A 285 -19.07 24.99 3.11
#